data_AF-A0A2D9YH53-F1
#
_entry.id   AF-A0A2D9YH53-F1
#
_cell.length_a   1.000
_cell.length_b   1.000
_cell.length_c   1.000
_cell.angle_alpha   90.00
_cell.angle_beta   90.00
_cell.angle_gamma   90.00
#
_symmetry.space_group_name_H-M   'P 1'
#
loop_
_entity.id
_entity.type
_entity.pdbx_description
1 polymer ?
#
loop_
_entity_poly.entity_id
_entity_poly.type
_entity_poly.pdbx_seq_one_letter_code
_entity_poly.pdbx_strand_id
1 'polypeptide(L)'
;MDNEYDAELAPTQGKLKRALMTVVLIIGFAIAESTLWLFAVIQFIIFLFKGEPNRFIAQTACSVSSWVASIIKFVMFASNSAPFPFSPWPKDDD
;
A
#
# COMPACT_ATOMS: atom_id res chain seq x y z
N MET A 1 2.30 45.93 -6.20
CA MET A 1 1.86 45.34 -4.91
C MET A 1 1.46 43.89 -5.16
N ASP A 2 2.41 43.05 -5.57
CA ASP A 2 2.09 41.80 -6.28
C ASP A 2 2.94 40.59 -5.81
N ASN A 3 3.58 40.61 -4.63
CA ASN A 3 4.53 39.53 -4.27
C ASN A 3 4.59 39.15 -2.78
N GLU A 4 3.64 39.56 -1.93
CA GLU A 4 3.57 39.08 -0.54
C GLU A 4 2.64 37.85 -0.42
N TYR A 5 1.58 37.79 -1.25
CA TYR A 5 0.58 36.70 -1.20
C TYR A 5 1.06 35.38 -1.81
N ASP A 6 1.96 35.43 -2.80
CA ASP A 6 2.44 34.22 -3.50
C ASP A 6 3.44 33.40 -2.66
N ALA A 7 4.10 34.04 -1.69
CA ALA A 7 5.03 33.37 -0.78
C ALA A 7 4.32 32.52 0.28
N GLU A 8 3.09 32.89 0.66
CA GLU A 8 2.29 32.19 1.68
C GLU A 8 1.46 31.03 1.11
N LEU A 9 1.20 31.04 -0.20
CA LEU A 9 0.46 30.00 -0.93
C LEU A 9 1.31 28.83 -1.41
N ALA A 10 2.63 28.87 -1.27
CA ALA A 10 3.50 27.76 -1.62
C ALA A 10 3.40 26.65 -0.55
N PRO A 11 2.68 25.54 -0.79
CA PRO A 11 2.64 24.44 0.17
C PRO A 11 4.07 23.96 0.42
N THR A 12 4.50 23.99 1.69
CA THR A 12 5.83 23.52 2.12
C THR A 12 6.14 22.19 1.43
N GLN A 13 7.23 22.12 0.64
CA GLN A 13 7.59 21.01 -0.26
C GLN A 13 7.35 19.60 0.32
N GLY A 14 7.54 19.40 1.63
CA GLY A 14 7.25 18.15 2.32
C GLY A 14 5.77 17.74 2.34
N LYS A 15 4.84 18.69 2.46
CA LYS A 15 3.38 18.45 2.43
C LYS A 15 2.95 17.95 1.05
N LEU A 16 3.40 18.61 -0.02
CA LEU A 16 3.11 18.17 -1.40
C LEU A 16 3.67 16.79 -1.69
N LYS A 17 4.92 16.53 -1.30
CA LYS A 17 5.55 15.22 -1.47
C LYS A 17 4.74 14.12 -0.80
N ARG A 18 4.30 14.34 0.45
CA ARG A 18 3.47 13.38 1.19
C ARG A 18 2.08 13.19 0.57
N ALA A 19 1.46 14.27 0.08
CA ALA A 19 0.18 14.21 -0.61
C ALA A 19 0.30 13.37 -1.90
N LEU A 20 1.34 13.60 -2.71
CA LEU A 20 1.61 12.82 -3.91
C LEU A 20 1.83 11.33 -3.58
N MET A 21 2.64 11.03 -2.56
CA MET A 21 2.84 9.66 -2.08
C MET A 21 1.52 9.01 -1.66
N THR A 22 0.66 9.74 -0.94
CA THR A 22 -0.66 9.26 -0.51
C THR A 22 -1.53 8.86 -1.70
N VAL A 23 -1.58 9.67 -2.76
CA VAL A 23 -2.32 9.36 -3.98
C VAL A 23 -1.81 8.06 -4.63
N VAL A 24 -0.49 7.93 -4.79
CA VAL A 24 0.13 6.71 -5.35
C VAL A 24 -0.20 5.47 -4.51
N LEU A 25 -0.18 5.60 -3.18
CA LEU A 25 -0.46 4.48 -2.29
C LEU A 25 -1.93 4.08 -2.26
N ILE A 26 -2.87 5.04 -2.40
CA ILE A 26 -4.30 4.72 -2.53
C ILE A 26 -4.58 3.97 -3.84
N ILE A 27 -3.92 4.35 -4.94
CA ILE A 27 -3.99 3.60 -6.20
C ILE A 27 -3.41 2.19 -6.01
N GLY A 28 -2.25 2.08 -5.36
CA GLY A 28 -1.65 0.79 -5.01
C GLY A 28 -2.56 -0.08 -4.15
N PHE A 29 -3.24 0.52 -3.16
CA PHE A 29 -4.20 -0.17 -2.30
C PHE A 29 -5.37 -0.75 -3.10
N ALA A 30 -5.93 -0.01 -4.07
CA ALA A 30 -7.01 -0.50 -4.92
C ALA A 30 -6.56 -1.71 -5.79
N ILE A 31 -5.31 -1.72 -6.26
CA ILE A 31 -4.72 -2.87 -6.97
C ILE A 31 -4.55 -4.05 -6.01
N ALA A 32 -4.09 -3.80 -4.79
CA ALA A 32 -3.95 -4.80 -3.73
C ALA A 32 -5.29 -5.48 -3.43
N GLU A 33 -6.34 -4.69 -3.24
CA GLU A 33 -7.70 -5.16 -2.99
C GLU A 33 -8.19 -6.05 -4.13
N SER A 34 -8.04 -5.60 -5.38
CA SER A 34 -8.42 -6.37 -6.57
C SER A 34 -7.67 -7.70 -6.66
N THR A 35 -6.38 -7.70 -6.31
CA THR A 35 -5.53 -8.89 -6.27
C THR A 35 -5.94 -9.82 -5.14
N LEU A 36 -6.34 -9.30 -3.98
CA LEU A 36 -6.84 -10.09 -2.86
C LEU A 36 -8.13 -10.84 -3.24
N TRP A 37 -9.06 -10.18 -3.94
CA TRP A 37 -10.25 -10.85 -4.48
C TRP A 37 -9.88 -12.01 -5.42
N LEU A 38 -8.94 -11.77 -6.34
CA LEU A 38 -8.46 -12.80 -7.27
C LEU A 38 -7.80 -13.98 -6.52
N PHE A 39 -6.89 -13.68 -5.59
CA PHE A 39 -6.18 -14.70 -4.81
C PHE A 39 -7.14 -15.52 -3.95
N ALA A 40 -8.14 -14.89 -3.33
CA ALA A 40 -9.15 -15.60 -2.54
C ALA A 40 -9.92 -16.61 -3.40
N VAL A 41 -10.36 -16.21 -4.60
CA VAL A 41 -11.09 -17.10 -5.53
C VAL A 41 -10.19 -18.27 -5.97
N ILE A 42 -8.95 -17.99 -6.39
CA ILE A 42 -8.01 -19.02 -6.84
C ILE A 42 -7.68 -19.98 -5.69
N GLN A 43 -7.38 -19.46 -4.50
CA GLN A 43 -7.04 -20.25 -3.32
C GLN A 43 -8.19 -21.18 -2.94
N PHE A 44 -9.42 -20.66 -2.96
CA PHE A 44 -10.62 -21.43 -2.67
C PHE A 44 -10.84 -22.55 -3.68
N ILE A 45 -10.69 -22.27 -4.97
CA ILE A 45 -10.77 -23.29 -6.03
C ILE A 45 -9.71 -24.37 -5.80
N ILE A 46 -8.44 -23.99 -5.56
CA ILE A 46 -7.37 -24.97 -5.31
C ILE A 46 -7.69 -25.83 -4.09
N PHE A 47 -8.15 -25.22 -3.00
CA PHE A 47 -8.52 -25.93 -1.79
C PHE A 47 -9.64 -26.96 -2.03
N LEU A 48 -10.67 -26.62 -2.82
CA LEU A 48 -11.76 -27.54 -3.15
C LEU A 48 -11.27 -28.80 -3.90
N PHE A 49 -10.29 -28.65 -4.80
CA PHE A 49 -9.81 -29.77 -5.61
C PHE A 49 -8.65 -30.55 -4.98
N LYS A 50 -7.75 -29.88 -4.24
CA LYS A 50 -6.54 -30.49 -3.67
C LYS A 50 -6.66 -30.83 -2.19
N GLY A 51 -7.64 -30.27 -1.48
CA GLY A 51 -7.79 -30.41 -0.02
C GLY A 51 -6.77 -29.60 0.80
N GLU A 52 -5.82 -28.94 0.16
CA GLU A 52 -4.82 -28.09 0.80
C GLU A 52 -4.69 -26.72 0.11
N PRO A 53 -4.45 -25.64 0.89
CA PRO A 53 -4.21 -24.30 0.35
C PRO A 53 -2.88 -24.23 -0.41
N ASN A 54 -2.82 -23.39 -1.45
CA ASN A 54 -1.55 -23.11 -2.13
C ASN A 54 -0.65 -22.24 -1.23
N ARG A 55 0.53 -22.76 -0.88
CA ARG A 55 1.51 -22.07 -0.01
C ARG A 55 2.06 -20.79 -0.61
N PHE A 56 2.26 -20.74 -1.93
CA PHE A 56 2.79 -19.56 -2.60
C PHE A 56 1.82 -18.37 -2.54
N ILE A 57 0.53 -18.63 -2.77
CA ILE A 57 -0.52 -17.60 -2.63
C ILE A 57 -0.62 -17.15 -1.17
N ALA A 58 -0.54 -18.07 -0.22
CA ALA A 58 -0.60 -17.75 1.21
C ALA A 58 0.60 -16.87 1.65
N GLN A 59 1.83 -17.22 1.27
CA GLN A 59 3.02 -16.41 1.55
C GLN A 59 2.90 -15.02 0.92
N THR A 60 2.54 -14.94 -0.36
CA THR A 60 2.37 -13.64 -1.03
C THR A 60 1.31 -12.78 -0.33
N ALA A 61 0.22 -13.37 0.16
CA ALA A 61 -0.82 -12.66 0.90
C ALA A 61 -0.32 -12.10 2.25
N CYS A 62 0.60 -12.79 2.94
CA CYS A 62 1.23 -12.28 4.16
C CYS A 62 2.00 -10.98 3.88
N SER A 63 2.89 -11.01 2.89
CA SER A 63 3.65 -9.83 2.46
C SER A 63 2.74 -8.66 2.06
N VAL A 64 1.70 -8.93 1.28
CA VAL A 64 0.71 -7.92 0.86
C VAL A 64 -0.04 -7.34 2.06
N SER A 65 -0.42 -8.15 3.04
CA SER A 65 -1.11 -7.68 4.25
C SER A 65 -0.26 -6.71 5.07
N SER A 66 1.04 -7.01 5.23
CA SER A 66 2.02 -6.15 5.91
C SER A 66 2.21 -4.82 5.15
N TRP A 67 2.21 -4.87 3.82
CA TRP A 67 2.27 -3.68 2.99
C TRP A 67 1.02 -2.81 3.12
N VAL A 68 -0.18 -3.41 3.06
CA VAL A 68 -1.47 -2.71 3.25
C VAL A 68 -1.54 -2.05 4.63
N ALA A 69 -1.13 -2.74 5.69
CA ALA A 69 -1.07 -2.15 7.02
C ALA A 69 -0.15 -0.92 7.08
N SER A 70 0.96 -0.95 6.34
CA SER A 70 1.90 0.17 6.24
C SER A 70 1.32 1.35 5.45
N ILE A 71 0.54 1.09 4.40
CA ILE A 71 -0.23 2.13 3.68
C ILE A 71 -1.17 2.83 4.65
N ILE A 72 -1.99 2.08 5.38
CA ILE A 72 -2.97 2.64 6.32
C ILE A 72 -2.27 3.53 7.35
N LYS A 73 -1.17 3.06 7.95
CA LYS A 73 -0.37 3.84 8.91
C LYS A 73 0.18 5.13 8.30
N PHE A 74 0.67 5.10 7.06
CA PHE A 74 1.21 6.28 6.39
C PHE A 74 0.11 7.29 6.02
N VAL A 75 -0.98 6.83 5.41
CA VAL A 75 -2.09 7.69 4.97
C VAL A 75 -2.82 8.33 6.16
N MET A 76 -2.95 7.60 7.27
CA MET A 76 -3.58 8.11 8.50
C MET A 76 -2.61 8.90 9.39
N PHE A 77 -1.43 9.28 8.89
CA PHE A 77 -0.42 10.04 9.64
C PHE A 77 0.09 9.38 10.93
N ALA A 78 -0.18 8.07 11.11
CA ALA A 78 0.32 7.27 12.23
C ALA A 78 1.77 6.80 12.02
N SER A 79 2.33 6.98 10.83
CA SER A 79 3.73 6.72 10.49
C SER A 79 4.28 7.78 9.54
N ASN A 80 5.58 8.08 9.67
CA ASN A 80 6.34 8.92 8.73
C ASN A 80 7.15 8.11 7.72
N SER A 81 7.22 6.78 7.88
CA SER A 81 7.89 5.90 6.93
C SER A 81 6.94 5.57 5.77
N ALA A 82 7.33 5.97 4.56
CA ALA A 82 6.54 5.69 3.36
C ALA A 82 6.71 4.22 2.94
N PRO A 83 5.62 3.47 2.67
CA PRO A 83 5.72 2.08 2.21
C PRO A 83 6.21 1.97 0.76
N PHE A 84 6.41 0.74 0.27
CA PHE A 84 6.67 0.45 -1.15
C PHE A 84 5.65 1.17 -2.05
N PRO A 85 6.07 1.78 -3.18
CA PRO A 85 7.38 1.68 -3.84
C PRO A 85 8.46 2.64 -3.31
N PHE A 86 8.18 3.43 -2.28
CA PHE A 86 9.12 4.43 -1.77
C PHE A 86 10.13 3.86 -0.74
N SER A 87 9.87 2.64 -0.28
CA SER A 87 10.72 1.84 0.60
C SER A 87 10.74 0.38 0.11
N PRO A 88 11.65 -0.46 0.61
CA PRO A 88 11.68 -1.88 0.27
C PRO A 88 10.33 -2.58 0.53
N TRP A 89 10.02 -3.58 -0.30
CA TRP A 89 8.88 -4.46 -0.09
C TRP A 89 9.01 -5.18 1.26
N PRO A 90 7.93 -5.32 2.06
CA PRO A 90 7.98 -6.09 3.29
C PRO A 90 8.39 -7.53 2.98
N LYS A 91 9.36 -8.03 3.72
CA LYS A 91 9.68 -9.46 3.70
C LYS A 91 8.72 -10.14 4.67
N ASP A 92 8.23 -11.31 4.29
CA ASP A 92 7.69 -12.21 5.29
C ASP A 92 8.84 -12.63 6.20
N ASP A 93 8.71 -12.34 7.49
CA ASP A 93 9.71 -12.73 8.48
C ASP A 93 9.53 -14.20 8.94
N ASP A 94 8.59 -14.96 8.36
CA ASP A 94 8.27 -16.37 8.70
C ASP A 94 7.91 -17.24 7.48
#